data_AF-A0A965VVI1-F1
#
_entry.id   AF-A0A965VVI1-F1
#
_cell.length_a   1.000
_cell.length_b   1.000
_cell.length_c   1.000
_cell.angle_alpha   90.00
_cell.angle_beta   90.00
_cell.angle_gamma   90.00
#
_symmetry.space_group_name_H-M   'P 1'
#
loop_
_entity.id
_entity.type
_entity.pdbx_description
1 polymer ?
#
loop_
_entity_poly.entity_id
_entity_poly.type
_entity_poly.pdbx_seq_one_letter_code
_entity_poly.pdbx_strand_id
1 'polypeptide(L)'
;MRSVLAALVLSAMVSVAAADTVIVRGGAAVISAQDHATIIARRGTLVHSHCGQTEGIGMGATPEAARRNCCYFGRRQIVEEGVAYSPVTRRWYAVIRYR
;
A
#
# COMPACT_ATOMS: atom_id res chain seq x y z
N MET A 1 -22.69 30.93 40.25
CA MET A 1 -21.62 30.03 39.78
C MET A 1 -22.19 29.24 38.60
N ARG A 2 -22.39 29.76 37.39
CA ARG A 2 -21.46 30.30 36.39
C ARG A 2 -20.23 29.41 36.17
N SER A 3 -20.28 28.67 35.05
CA SER A 3 -19.14 28.21 34.25
C SER A 3 -18.45 26.94 34.82
N VAL A 4 -18.25 25.82 34.12
CA VAL A 4 -18.00 25.59 32.70
C VAL A 4 -18.36 24.12 32.39
N LEU A 5 -19.36 23.92 31.54
CA LEU A 5 -19.46 22.75 30.66
C LEU A 5 -18.36 22.89 29.61
N ALA A 6 -17.28 22.11 29.68
CA ALA A 6 -16.34 22.03 28.56
C ALA A 6 -15.58 20.71 28.53
N ALA A 7 -15.74 20.05 27.38
CA ALA A 7 -14.72 19.29 26.69
C ALA A 7 -14.22 17.98 27.33
N LEU A 8 -14.80 16.87 26.90
CA LEU A 8 -14.01 15.93 26.10
C LEU A 8 -14.95 15.09 25.23
N VAL A 9 -15.30 15.65 24.08
CA VAL A 9 -15.94 14.91 22.99
C VAL A 9 -14.87 13.98 22.42
N LEU A 10 -14.84 12.75 22.91
CA LEU A 10 -14.00 11.66 22.43
C LEU A 10 -14.59 11.18 21.09
N SER A 11 -14.38 11.98 20.03
CA SER A 11 -14.68 11.59 18.65
C SER A 11 -13.73 10.49 18.23
N ALA A 12 -14.11 9.25 18.52
CA ALA A 12 -13.52 8.06 17.94
C ALA A 12 -13.78 8.08 16.43
N MET A 13 -12.83 8.61 15.67
CA MET A 13 -12.77 8.47 14.21
C MET A 13 -12.49 6.99 13.91
N VAL A 14 -13.55 6.18 13.89
CA VAL A 14 -13.53 4.85 13.28
C VAL A 14 -13.23 5.08 11.81
N SER A 15 -11.98 4.84 11.44
CA SER A 15 -11.58 4.78 10.04
C SER A 15 -12.30 3.59 9.43
N VAL A 16 -13.32 3.84 8.61
CA VAL A 16 -13.96 2.81 7.78
C VAL A 16 -12.90 2.33 6.80
N ALA A 17 -12.30 1.18 7.10
CA ALA A 17 -11.52 0.43 6.13
C ALA A 17 -12.51 -0.08 5.07
N ALA A 18 -12.64 0.68 3.97
CA ALA A 18 -13.36 0.21 2.80
C ALA A 18 -12.57 -0.96 2.22
N ALA A 19 -13.01 -2.18 2.53
CA ALA A 19 -12.52 -3.39 1.89
C ALA A 19 -13.07 -3.40 0.46
N ASP A 20 -12.27 -2.91 -0.49
CA ASP A 20 -12.58 -2.94 -1.91
C ASP A 20 -12.49 -4.40 -2.40
N THR A 21 -13.62 -4.96 -2.82
CA THR A 21 -13.69 -6.36 -3.23
C THR A 21 -13.49 -6.45 -4.73
N VAL A 22 -12.23 -6.65 -5.14
CA VAL A 22 -11.88 -6.90 -6.54
C VAL A 22 -12.12 -8.38 -6.88
N ILE A 23 -13.08 -8.65 -7.75
CA ILE A 23 -13.30 -9.98 -8.32
C ILE A 23 -12.18 -10.29 -9.33
N VAL A 24 -11.27 -11.21 -8.98
CA VAL A 24 -10.22 -11.69 -9.90
C VAL A 24 -10.69 -12.97 -10.60
N ARG A 25 -10.84 -12.91 -11.92
CA ARG A 25 -11.15 -14.03 -12.80
C ARG A 25 -9.96 -15.00 -12.83
N GLY A 26 -10.21 -16.29 -12.59
CA GLY A 26 -9.21 -17.32 -12.34
C GLY A 26 -8.04 -17.39 -13.34
N GLY A 27 -6.84 -17.22 -12.81
CA GLY A 27 -5.53 -17.46 -13.41
C GLY A 27 -4.51 -17.49 -12.27
N ALA A 28 -3.54 -18.42 -12.33
CA ALA A 28 -2.48 -18.73 -11.34
C ALA A 28 -2.37 -17.75 -10.17
N ALA A 29 -2.66 -18.19 -8.93
CA ALA A 29 -2.69 -17.40 -7.70
C ALA A 29 -1.88 -16.10 -7.77
N VAL A 30 -2.52 -15.05 -8.28
CA VAL A 30 -1.91 -13.74 -8.45
C VAL A 30 -1.95 -13.11 -7.08
N ILE A 31 -0.81 -13.14 -6.39
CA ILE A 31 -0.66 -12.40 -5.15
C ILE A 31 -1.01 -10.93 -5.41
N SER A 32 -1.87 -10.36 -4.57
CA SER A 32 -2.25 -8.95 -4.67
C SER A 32 -1.01 -8.05 -4.56
N ALA A 33 -1.08 -6.85 -5.12
CA ALA A 33 -0.02 -5.87 -4.97
C ALA A 33 0.25 -5.56 -3.48
N GLN A 34 -0.79 -5.55 -2.65
CA GLN A 34 -0.68 -5.31 -1.20
C GLN A 34 0.00 -6.46 -0.45
N ASP A 35 -0.35 -7.70 -0.74
CA ASP A 35 0.31 -8.86 -0.16
C ASP A 35 1.77 -8.92 -0.59
N HIS A 36 2.06 -8.59 -1.85
CA HIS A 36 3.43 -8.54 -2.33
C HIS A 36 4.25 -7.44 -1.64
N ALA A 37 3.69 -6.23 -1.50
CA ALA A 37 4.33 -5.15 -0.74
C ALA A 37 4.61 -5.58 0.72
N THR A 38 3.68 -6.30 1.34
CA THR A 38 3.83 -6.84 2.70
C THR A 38 4.95 -7.87 2.79
N ILE A 39 5.06 -8.78 1.81
CA ILE A 39 6.17 -9.75 1.75
C ILE A 39 7.51 -9.05 1.58
N ILE A 40 7.60 -8.08 0.68
CA ILE A 40 8.82 -7.29 0.44
C ILE A 40 9.20 -6.52 1.72
N ALA A 41 8.24 -5.86 2.37
CA ALA A 41 8.48 -5.13 3.61
C ALA A 41 8.98 -6.03 4.74
N ARG A 42 8.44 -7.25 4.86
CA ARG A 42 8.92 -8.25 5.84
C ARG A 42 10.33 -8.73 5.52
N ARG A 43 10.66 -8.92 4.24
CA ARG A 43 11.98 -9.38 3.79
C ARG A 43 13.04 -8.28 3.76
N GLY A 44 12.64 -7.02 3.62
CA GLY A 44 13.55 -5.89 3.39
C GLY A 44 14.30 -5.94 2.06
N THR A 45 13.85 -6.76 1.11
CA THR A 45 14.52 -6.98 -0.19
C THR A 45 13.50 -6.88 -1.31
N LEU A 46 13.83 -6.08 -2.34
CA LEU A 46 12.98 -5.90 -3.53
C LEU A 46 13.07 -7.16 -4.41
N VAL A 47 11.93 -7.79 -4.66
CA VAL A 47 11.81 -8.97 -5.51
C VAL A 47 10.55 -8.86 -6.35
N HIS A 48 10.63 -9.28 -7.61
CA HIS A 48 9.48 -9.31 -8.50
C HIS A 48 8.61 -10.56 -8.26
N SER A 49 7.29 -10.39 -8.30
CA SER A 49 6.33 -11.49 -8.06
C SER A 49 6.16 -12.39 -9.28
N HIS A 50 6.60 -11.93 -10.46
CA HIS A 50 6.35 -12.59 -11.75
C HIS A 50 4.86 -12.85 -12.02
N CYS A 51 3.98 -11.99 -11.51
CA CYS A 51 2.51 -12.13 -11.57
C CYS A 51 1.87 -11.97 -12.96
N GLY A 52 2.66 -12.04 -14.04
CA GLY A 52 2.19 -11.90 -15.43
C GLY A 52 1.74 -10.48 -15.82
N GLN A 53 1.98 -9.46 -14.99
CA GLN A 53 1.68 -8.05 -15.28
C GLN A 53 2.95 -7.22 -15.25
N THR A 54 2.92 -6.04 -15.86
CA THR A 54 4.00 -5.06 -15.69
C THR A 54 4.00 -4.60 -14.23
N GLU A 55 5.11 -4.79 -13.53
CA GLU A 55 5.28 -4.46 -12.12
C GLU A 55 6.30 -3.35 -11.93
N GLY A 56 6.00 -2.40 -11.05
CA GLY A 56 6.96 -1.47 -10.48
C GLY A 56 7.04 -1.66 -8.98
N ILE A 57 8.25 -1.60 -8.45
CA ILE A 57 8.52 -1.72 -7.02
C ILE A 57 9.34 -0.50 -6.62
N GLY A 58 8.93 0.15 -5.55
CA GLY A 58 9.56 1.36 -5.05
C GLY A 58 9.77 1.29 -3.55
N MET A 59 10.73 2.08 -3.07
CA MET A 59 11.06 2.17 -1.65
C MET A 59 11.25 3.65 -1.28
N GLY A 60 10.80 4.06 -0.11
CA GLY A 60 10.90 5.45 0.32
C GLY A 60 10.80 5.66 1.82
N ALA A 61 11.11 6.89 2.25
CA ALA A 61 10.94 7.32 3.65
C ALA A 61 9.46 7.55 4.01
N THR A 62 8.61 7.79 3.00
CA THR A 62 7.15 7.91 3.15
C THR A 62 6.43 6.97 2.17
N PRO A 63 5.14 6.67 2.39
CA PRO A 63 4.33 5.88 1.45
C PRO A 63 4.35 6.48 0.04
N GLU A 64 4.17 7.79 -0.08
CA GLU A 64 4.11 8.51 -1.36
C GLU A 64 5.46 8.51 -2.06
N ALA A 65 6.55 8.66 -1.30
CA ALA A 65 7.90 8.55 -1.85
C ALA A 65 8.14 7.14 -2.41
N ALA A 66 7.71 6.08 -1.71
CA ALA A 66 7.81 4.72 -2.21
C ALA A 66 7.01 4.53 -3.51
N ARG A 67 5.78 5.05 -3.59
CA ARG A 67 4.94 5.02 -4.80
C ARG A 67 5.62 5.73 -5.99
N ARG A 68 6.10 6.96 -5.77
CA ARG A 68 6.79 7.76 -6.81
C ARG A 68 8.06 7.10 -7.32
N ASN A 69 8.71 6.27 -6.50
CA ASN A 69 9.92 5.56 -6.86
C ASN A 69 9.67 4.28 -7.67
N CYS A 70 8.41 3.88 -7.92
CA CYS A 70 8.10 2.77 -8.81
C CYS A 70 8.40 3.13 -10.28
N CYS A 71 8.99 2.19 -11.04
CA CYS A 71 9.58 2.42 -12.37
C CYS A 71 8.67 3.13 -13.40
N TYR A 72 7.37 2.86 -13.36
CA TYR A 72 6.40 3.40 -14.34
C TYR A 72 5.41 4.38 -13.71
N PHE A 73 5.68 4.87 -12.49
CA PHE A 73 4.80 5.83 -11.83
C PHE A 73 4.63 7.09 -12.70
N GLY A 74 3.38 7.46 -12.96
CA GLY A 74 3.03 8.58 -13.86
C GLY A 74 3.21 8.31 -15.35
N ARG A 75 3.68 7.13 -15.75
CA ARG A 75 3.92 6.76 -17.17
C ARG A 75 2.93 5.74 -17.71
N ARG A 76 2.39 4.88 -16.85
CA ARG A 76 1.43 3.82 -17.21
C ARG A 76 0.19 3.89 -16.33
N GLN A 77 -0.90 3.30 -16.83
CA GLN A 77 -2.14 3.20 -16.07
C GLN A 77 -1.96 2.22 -14.90
N ILE A 78 -2.21 2.70 -13.68
CA ILE A 78 -2.21 1.88 -12.47
C ILE A 78 -3.46 1.00 -12.48
N VAL A 79 -3.26 -0.30 -12.30
CA VAL A 79 -4.32 -1.31 -12.18
C VAL A 79 -4.57 -1.68 -10.73
N GLU A 80 -3.49 -1.83 -9.98
CA GLU A 80 -3.49 -2.23 -8.58
C GLU A 80 -2.26 -1.65 -7.91
N GLU A 81 -2.39 -1.30 -6.64
CA GLU A 81 -1.30 -0.77 -5.83
C GLU A 81 -1.36 -1.36 -4.42
N GLY A 82 -0.18 -1.62 -3.87
CA GLY A 82 0.00 -1.96 -2.48
C GLY A 82 1.16 -1.20 -1.87
N VAL A 83 1.03 -0.80 -0.61
CA VAL A 83 2.10 -0.12 0.14
C VAL A 83 2.20 -0.71 1.55
N ALA A 84 3.41 -1.00 2.00
CA ALA A 84 3.66 -1.58 3.33
C ALA A 84 4.90 -0.97 3.98
N TYR A 85 4.82 -0.73 5.29
CA TYR A 85 5.95 -0.31 6.10
C TYR A 85 6.77 -1.51 6.57
N SER A 86 8.09 -1.41 6.48
CA SER A 86 9.00 -2.39 7.06
C SER A 86 9.53 -1.90 8.40
N PRO A 87 9.24 -2.60 9.51
CA PRO A 87 9.89 -2.29 10.79
C PRO A 87 11.39 -2.64 10.77
N VAL A 88 11.80 -3.58 9.90
CA VAL A 88 13.19 -4.05 9.80
C VAL A 88 14.07 -2.98 9.15
N THR A 89 13.66 -2.46 8.00
CA THR A 89 14.45 -1.46 7.27
C THR A 89 14.03 -0.02 7.55
N ARG A 90 12.97 0.18 8.35
CA ARG A 90 12.35 1.48 8.66
C ARG A 90 12.04 2.31 7.40
N ARG A 91 11.51 1.64 6.39
CA ARG A 91 11.17 2.22 5.09
C ARG A 91 9.83 1.69 4.60
N TRP A 92 9.21 2.46 3.72
CA TRP A 92 8.00 2.07 3.00
C TRP A 92 8.37 1.40 1.69
N TYR A 93 7.61 0.37 1.34
CA TYR A 93 7.71 -0.37 0.10
C TYR A 93 6.40 -0.28 -0.64
N ALA A 94 6.45 0.09 -1.91
CA ALA A 94 5.29 0.15 -2.79
C ALA A 94 5.45 -0.88 -3.92
N VAL A 95 4.34 -1.50 -4.29
CA VAL A 95 4.23 -2.40 -5.43
C VAL A 95 3.05 -1.91 -6.26
N ILE A 96 3.28 -1.68 -7.55
CA ILE A 96 2.26 -1.22 -8.49
C ILE A 96 2.18 -2.18 -9.67
N ARG A 97 0.96 -2.54 -10.06
CA ARG A 97 0.63 -3.26 -11.29
C ARG A 97 0.17 -2.26 -12.34
N TYR A 98 0.69 -2.41 -13.56
CA TYR A 98 0.38 -1.52 -14.67
C TYR A 98 -0.24 -2.26 -15.85
N ARG A 99 -1.11 -1.55 -16.58
CA ARG A 99 -1.51 -1.86 -17.96
C ARG A 99 -0.57 -1.18 -18.94
#